data_AF-A0A519UYT9-F1
#
_entry.id   AF-A0A519UYT9-F1
#
_cell.length_a   1.000
_cell.length_b   1.000
_cell.length_c   1.000
_cell.angle_alpha   90.00
_cell.angle_beta   90.00
_cell.angle_gamma   90.00
#
_symmetry.space_group_name_H-M   'P 1'
#
loop_
_entity.id
_entity.type
_entity.pdbx_description
1 polymer ?
#
loop_
_entity_poly.entity_id
_entity_poly.type
_entity_poly.pdbx_seq_one_letter_code
_entity_poly.pdbx_strand_id
1 'polypeptide(L)'
;MKYLFGFTLLLSLAMICVAFNLSENDGFDLAKQQILLRKIGHELLLRSGDSTSRVMPVKKINANEYQIRFENELTFQSDSLVKIVKNTLTNDQLSDGYIVNVRNCTGLDIVFGYAMAGNVKDDVIPCTGRTQPKGCYLIEIKFQNKGLTPTQ
;
A
#
# COMPACT_ATOMS: atom_id res chain seq x y z
N MET A 1 -6.53 1.30 52.87
CA MET A 1 -7.58 0.61 52.06
C MET A 1 -8.29 1.56 51.09
N LYS A 2 -8.93 2.65 51.53
CA LYS A 2 -9.67 3.59 50.65
C LYS A 2 -8.83 4.21 49.51
N TYR A 3 -7.60 4.65 49.80
CA TYR A 3 -6.72 5.27 48.79
C TYR A 3 -6.16 4.27 47.76
N LEU A 4 -6.02 2.99 48.13
CA LEU A 4 -5.55 1.95 47.24
C LEU A 4 -6.57 1.69 46.11
N PHE A 5 -7.86 1.68 46.47
CA PHE A 5 -8.97 1.47 45.54
C PHE A 5 -9.15 2.65 44.57
N GLY A 6 -8.96 3.87 45.08
CA GLY A 6 -8.95 5.08 44.25
C GLY A 6 -7.80 5.09 43.24
N PHE A 7 -6.60 4.66 43.68
CA PHE A 7 -5.43 4.59 42.81
C PHE A 7 -5.57 3.52 41.71
N THR A 8 -6.12 2.34 42.04
CA THR A 8 -6.40 1.30 41.03
C THR A 8 -7.45 1.73 40.01
N LEU A 9 -8.47 2.49 40.44
CA LEU A 9 -9.49 3.04 39.53
C LEU A 9 -8.88 4.11 38.61
N LEU A 10 -8.00 4.96 39.13
CA LEU A 10 -7.37 6.01 38.35
C LEU A 10 -6.41 5.45 37.29
N LEU A 11 -5.67 4.39 37.63
CA LEU A 11 -4.81 3.65 36.69
C LEU A 11 -5.62 2.95 35.60
N SER A 12 -6.77 2.36 35.92
CA SER A 12 -7.61 1.70 34.92
C SER A 12 -8.24 2.71 33.96
N LEU A 13 -8.70 3.88 34.44
CA LEU A 13 -9.15 4.96 33.57
C LEU A 13 -8.03 5.50 32.67
N ALA A 14 -6.82 5.67 33.19
CA ALA A 14 -5.67 6.11 32.39
C ALA A 14 -5.34 5.11 31.27
N MET A 15 -5.34 3.80 31.57
CA MET A 15 -5.15 2.75 30.56
C MET A 15 -6.23 2.76 29.47
N ILE A 16 -7.48 2.97 29.84
CA ILE A 16 -8.60 3.06 28.89
C ILE A 16 -8.43 4.31 27.99
N CYS A 17 -8.06 5.47 28.55
CA CYS A 17 -7.80 6.68 27.76
C CYS A 17 -6.66 6.50 26.75
N VAL A 18 -5.57 5.83 27.13
CA VAL A 18 -4.45 5.55 26.21
C VAL A 18 -4.90 4.60 25.08
N ALA A 19 -5.69 3.57 25.39
CA ALA A 19 -6.20 2.64 24.38
C ALA A 19 -7.13 3.31 23.35
N PHE A 20 -7.94 4.29 23.76
CA PHE A 20 -8.82 5.02 22.85
C PHE A 20 -8.06 6.01 21.94
N ASN A 21 -7.01 6.68 22.43
CA ASN A 21 -6.21 7.59 21.60
C ASN A 21 -5.38 6.86 20.52
N LEU A 22 -4.96 5.62 20.80
CA LEU A 22 -4.20 4.81 19.84
C LEU A 22 -5.03 4.36 18.63
N SER A 23 -6.36 4.26 18.74
CA SER A 23 -7.20 3.72 17.66
C SER A 23 -7.66 4.75 16.62
N GLU A 24 -7.71 6.03 16.98
CA GLU A 24 -8.22 7.09 16.09
C GLU A 24 -7.22 7.45 14.98
N ASN A 25 -5.92 7.50 15.31
CA ASN A 25 -4.87 7.84 14.34
C ASN A 25 -4.69 6.73 13.27
N ASP A 26 -4.79 5.46 13.70
CA ASP A 26 -4.69 4.30 12.82
C ASP A 26 -5.73 4.33 11.68
N GLY A 27 -6.95 4.82 11.95
CA GLY A 27 -8.02 4.87 10.95
C GLY A 27 -7.77 5.89 9.84
N PHE A 28 -7.31 7.09 10.21
CA PHE A 28 -6.99 8.15 9.26
C PHE A 28 -5.82 7.77 8.35
N ASP A 29 -4.76 7.22 8.94
CA ASP A 29 -3.58 6.76 8.19
C ASP A 29 -3.97 5.66 7.20
N LEU A 30 -4.74 4.66 7.63
CA LEU A 30 -5.22 3.62 6.71
C LEU A 30 -6.01 4.19 5.52
N ALA A 31 -6.85 5.20 5.75
CA ALA A 31 -7.59 5.86 4.68
C ALA A 31 -6.64 6.63 3.74
N LYS A 32 -5.66 7.38 4.27
CA LYS A 32 -4.63 8.08 3.49
C LYS A 32 -3.83 7.09 2.63
N GLN A 33 -3.40 5.96 3.20
CA GLN A 33 -2.69 4.90 2.48
C GLN A 33 -3.52 4.34 1.33
N GLN A 34 -4.83 4.09 1.53
CA GLN A 34 -5.71 3.65 0.45
C GLN A 34 -5.81 4.68 -0.68
N ILE A 35 -5.86 5.98 -0.36
CA ILE A 35 -5.87 7.06 -1.37
C ILE A 35 -4.56 7.07 -2.18
N LEU A 36 -3.41 6.88 -1.53
CA LEU A 36 -2.11 6.81 -2.22
C LEU A 36 -2.00 5.59 -3.13
N LEU A 37 -2.52 4.44 -2.70
CA LEU A 37 -2.62 3.25 -3.54
C LEU A 37 -3.55 3.49 -4.75
N ARG A 38 -4.65 4.21 -4.59
CA ARG A 38 -5.51 4.63 -5.71
C ARG A 38 -4.77 5.57 -6.67
N LYS A 39 -3.94 6.49 -6.14
CA LYS A 39 -3.10 7.39 -6.94
C LYS A 39 -2.12 6.63 -7.83
N ILE A 40 -1.50 5.56 -7.31
CA ILE A 40 -0.64 4.67 -8.12
C ILE A 40 -1.40 4.11 -9.31
N GLY A 41 -2.60 3.56 -9.08
CA GLY A 41 -3.44 3.05 -10.15
C GLY A 41 -3.83 4.13 -11.17
N HIS A 42 -4.19 5.31 -10.68
CA HIS A 42 -4.56 6.44 -11.53
C HIS A 42 -3.42 6.88 -12.46
N GLU A 43 -2.22 7.09 -11.90
CA GLU A 43 -1.05 7.47 -12.67
C GLU A 43 -0.66 6.39 -13.70
N LEU A 44 -0.85 5.11 -13.35
CA LEU A 44 -0.59 4.01 -14.28
C LEU A 44 -1.54 4.03 -15.48
N LEU A 45 -2.83 4.25 -15.23
CA LEU A 45 -3.83 4.42 -16.29
C LEU A 45 -3.46 5.59 -17.20
N LEU A 46 -3.15 6.76 -16.62
CA LEU A 46 -2.72 7.93 -17.40
C LEU A 46 -1.49 7.65 -18.25
N ARG A 47 -0.48 6.95 -17.71
CA ARG A 47 0.72 6.56 -18.48
C ARG A 47 0.44 5.56 -19.59
N SER A 48 -0.63 4.76 -19.45
CA SER A 48 -1.12 3.86 -20.50
C SER A 48 -1.99 4.55 -21.56
N GLY A 49 -2.27 5.85 -21.41
CA GLY A 49 -3.15 6.60 -22.30
C GLY A 49 -4.64 6.50 -21.95
N ASP A 50 -4.96 5.99 -20.75
CA ASP A 50 -6.33 5.84 -20.27
C ASP A 50 -6.64 6.89 -19.19
N SER A 51 -7.49 7.86 -19.52
CA SER A 51 -7.90 8.93 -18.60
C SER A 51 -9.33 8.78 -18.08
N THR A 52 -10.02 7.69 -18.43
CA THR A 52 -11.47 7.54 -18.16
C THR A 52 -11.79 6.31 -17.32
N SER A 53 -11.01 5.23 -17.44
CA SER A 53 -11.22 4.02 -16.65
C SER A 53 -11.08 4.31 -15.16
N ARG A 54 -11.93 3.66 -14.36
CA ARG A 54 -11.86 3.79 -12.91
C ARG A 54 -10.77 2.88 -12.32
N VAL A 55 -10.14 3.40 -11.28
CA VAL A 55 -9.45 2.56 -10.28
C VAL A 55 -10.51 2.02 -9.32
N MET A 56 -10.69 0.71 -9.31
CA MET A 56 -11.66 0.03 -8.45
C MET A 56 -11.29 0.24 -6.96
N PRO A 57 -12.22 0.02 -6.02
CA PRO A 57 -11.91 0.11 -4.59
C PRO A 57 -10.70 -0.76 -4.23
N VAL A 58 -9.72 -0.17 -3.54
CA VAL A 58 -8.52 -0.88 -3.08
C VAL A 58 -8.94 -1.87 -2.00
N LYS A 59 -8.51 -3.12 -2.16
CA LYS A 59 -8.81 -4.19 -1.20
C LYS A 59 -7.61 -4.46 -0.32
N LYS A 60 -7.82 -4.55 0.99
CA LYS A 60 -6.84 -5.14 1.90
C LYS A 60 -6.99 -6.65 1.86
N ILE A 61 -5.98 -7.35 1.35
CA ILE A 61 -6.01 -8.81 1.16
C ILE A 61 -5.26 -9.56 2.26
N ASN A 62 -4.28 -8.92 2.90
CA ASN A 62 -3.62 -9.41 4.13
C ASN A 62 -3.25 -8.23 5.06
N ALA A 63 -2.62 -8.50 6.20
CA ALA A 63 -2.29 -7.50 7.23
C ALA A 63 -1.60 -6.22 6.70
N ASN A 64 -0.63 -6.39 5.79
CA ASN A 64 0.14 -5.30 5.16
C ASN A 64 0.12 -5.41 3.63
N GLU A 65 -0.91 -6.01 3.05
CA GLU A 65 -0.98 -6.29 1.62
C GLU A 65 -2.29 -5.80 1.02
N TYR A 66 -2.16 -5.07 -0.06
CA TYR A 66 -3.24 -4.34 -0.69
C TYR A 66 -3.27 -4.63 -2.18
N GLN A 67 -4.47 -4.72 -2.73
CA GLN A 67 -4.72 -5.02 -4.13
C GLN A 67 -5.40 -3.84 -4.82
N ILE A 68 -4.83 -3.42 -5.94
CA ILE A 68 -5.37 -2.44 -6.87
C ILE A 68 -5.89 -3.21 -8.09
N ARG A 69 -7.09 -2.86 -8.53
CA ARG A 69 -7.74 -3.41 -9.72
C ARG A 69 -8.30 -2.28 -10.58
N PHE A 70 -8.36 -2.52 -11.88
CA PHE A 70 -8.85 -1.57 -12.87
C PHE A 70 -10.21 -1.99 -13.39
N GLU A 71 -10.99 -1.03 -13.87
CA GLU A 71 -12.26 -1.29 -14.53
C GLU A 71 -12.08 -2.02 -15.86
N ASN A 72 -11.10 -1.59 -16.66
CA ASN A 72 -10.81 -2.12 -17.97
C ASN A 72 -9.39 -2.71 -18.04
N GLU A 73 -9.15 -3.51 -19.08
CA GLU A 73 -7.82 -4.01 -19.41
C GLU A 73 -6.85 -2.88 -19.76
N LEU A 74 -5.61 -3.01 -19.29
CA LEU A 74 -4.56 -2.03 -19.51
C LEU A 74 -3.28 -2.68 -20.03
N THR A 75 -2.43 -1.87 -20.65
CA THR A 75 -1.03 -2.18 -20.94
C THR A 75 -0.15 -1.25 -20.10
N PHE A 76 1.05 -1.68 -19.74
CA PHE A 76 1.97 -0.80 -19.01
C PHE A 76 3.43 -1.18 -19.27
N GLN A 77 4.31 -0.20 -19.18
CA GLN A 77 5.76 -0.43 -19.12
C GLN A 77 6.17 -0.73 -17.68
N SER A 78 6.95 -1.79 -17.47
CA SER A 78 7.46 -2.18 -16.15
C SER A 78 8.14 -1.01 -15.42
N ASP A 79 8.96 -0.24 -16.12
CA ASP A 79 9.69 0.91 -15.54
C ASP A 79 8.75 2.02 -15.09
N SER A 80 7.65 2.24 -15.82
CA SER A 80 6.64 3.22 -15.45
C SER A 80 5.97 2.83 -14.14
N LEU A 81 5.58 1.56 -13.99
CA LEU A 81 4.99 1.06 -12.74
C LEU A 81 5.96 1.23 -11.56
N VAL A 82 7.22 0.82 -11.74
CA VAL A 82 8.27 0.97 -10.71
C VAL A 82 8.41 2.43 -10.29
N LYS A 83 8.52 3.36 -11.25
CA LYS A 83 8.70 4.78 -10.99
C LYS A 83 7.48 5.42 -10.31
N ILE A 84 6.27 5.07 -10.74
CA ILE A 84 5.02 5.58 -10.14
C ILE A 84 4.93 5.17 -8.67
N VAL A 85 5.14 3.89 -8.38
CA VAL A 85 5.04 3.37 -7.01
C VAL A 85 6.13 3.99 -6.14
N LYS A 86 7.39 3.98 -6.59
CA LYS A 86 8.51 4.58 -5.85
C LYS A 86 8.25 6.05 -5.52
N ASN A 87 7.90 6.86 -6.51
CA ASN A 87 7.63 8.28 -6.29
C ASN A 87 6.44 8.51 -5.35
N THR A 88 5.40 7.67 -5.43
CA THR A 88 4.23 7.80 -4.56
C THR A 88 4.56 7.43 -3.12
N LEU A 89 5.30 6.34 -2.90
CA LEU A 89 5.57 5.83 -1.55
C LEU A 89 6.71 6.57 -0.84
N THR A 90 7.74 7.04 -1.56
CA THR A 90 8.85 7.81 -0.97
C THR A 90 8.40 9.20 -0.51
N ASN A 91 7.56 9.90 -1.29
CA ASN A 91 7.12 11.25 -0.95
C ASN A 91 6.26 11.30 0.33
N ASP A 92 5.56 10.21 0.64
CA ASP A 92 4.66 10.11 1.79
C ASP A 92 5.24 9.25 2.93
N GLN A 93 6.55 8.93 2.88
CA GLN A 93 7.26 8.15 3.91
C GLN A 93 6.61 6.79 4.21
N LEU A 94 5.99 6.16 3.20
CA LEU A 94 5.10 5.03 3.43
C LEU A 94 5.80 3.68 3.62
N SER A 95 7.13 3.59 3.48
CA SER A 95 7.79 2.28 3.44
C SER A 95 9.32 2.31 3.53
N ASP A 96 9.86 1.58 4.50
CA ASP A 96 11.27 1.12 4.55
C ASP A 96 11.55 -0.05 3.59
N GLY A 97 10.52 -0.56 2.91
CA GLY A 97 10.61 -1.69 1.99
C GLY A 97 9.23 -2.27 1.61
N TYR A 98 9.07 -2.62 0.34
CA TYR A 98 7.83 -3.15 -0.21
C TYR A 98 8.08 -4.08 -1.39
N ILE A 99 7.13 -5.00 -1.62
CA ILE A 99 7.10 -5.90 -2.77
C ILE A 99 5.88 -5.55 -3.61
N VAL A 100 6.06 -5.49 -4.92
CA VAL A 100 4.96 -5.35 -5.88
C VAL A 100 4.87 -6.61 -6.73
N ASN A 101 3.69 -7.21 -6.77
CA ASN A 101 3.35 -8.30 -7.67
C ASN A 101 2.24 -7.85 -8.61
N VAL A 102 2.39 -8.15 -9.89
CA VAL A 102 1.34 -8.02 -10.90
C VAL A 102 0.90 -9.41 -11.30
N ARG A 103 -0.41 -9.66 -11.27
CA ARG A 103 -1.04 -10.93 -11.65
C ARG A 103 -2.09 -10.71 -12.72
N ASN A 104 -2.41 -11.77 -13.45
CA ASN A 104 -3.61 -11.79 -14.27
C ASN A 104 -4.86 -11.90 -13.39
N CYS A 105 -5.97 -11.31 -13.79
CA CYS A 105 -7.22 -11.32 -12.99
C CYS A 105 -7.79 -12.71 -12.70
N THR A 106 -7.50 -13.69 -13.55
CA THR A 106 -8.05 -15.06 -13.46
C THR A 106 -7.06 -16.08 -12.92
N GLY A 107 -5.79 -15.70 -12.76
CA GLY A 107 -4.71 -16.62 -12.41
C GLY A 107 -4.06 -16.27 -11.07
N LEU A 108 -3.33 -17.24 -10.53
CA LEU A 108 -2.46 -17.02 -9.38
C LEU A 108 -1.02 -16.71 -9.81
N ASP A 109 -0.72 -16.69 -11.10
CA ASP A 109 0.65 -16.50 -11.58
C ASP A 109 1.07 -15.03 -11.55
N ILE A 110 2.30 -14.80 -11.11
CA ILE A 110 2.94 -13.49 -11.12
C ILE A 110 3.50 -13.27 -12.53
N VAL A 111 2.97 -12.28 -13.24
CA VAL A 111 3.43 -11.92 -14.59
C VAL A 111 4.56 -10.89 -14.56
N PHE A 112 4.63 -10.11 -13.48
CA PHE A 112 5.71 -9.17 -13.21
C PHE A 112 5.78 -8.91 -11.71
N GLY A 113 6.98 -8.70 -11.17
CA GLY A 113 7.13 -8.29 -9.79
C GLY A 113 8.52 -7.74 -9.51
N TYR A 114 8.62 -6.97 -8.43
CA TYR A 114 9.88 -6.40 -7.96
C TYR A 114 9.82 -6.13 -6.46
N ALA A 115 10.99 -5.98 -5.85
CA ALA A 115 11.15 -5.68 -4.43
C ALA A 115 12.00 -4.41 -4.25
N MET A 116 11.60 -3.57 -3.30
CA MET A 116 12.35 -2.43 -2.81
C MET A 116 12.62 -2.67 -1.33
N ALA A 117 13.87 -2.56 -0.89
CA ALA A 117 14.31 -2.98 0.45
C ALA A 117 14.77 -1.80 1.33
N GLY A 118 14.45 -0.57 0.96
CA GLY A 118 14.87 0.67 1.66
C GLY A 118 16.34 1.03 1.42
N ASN A 119 17.20 0.02 1.26
CA ASN A 119 18.56 0.14 0.77
C ASN A 119 18.64 -0.26 -0.71
N VAL A 120 19.09 0.67 -1.56
CA VAL A 120 19.16 0.49 -3.02
C VAL A 120 19.97 -0.74 -3.44
N LYS A 121 20.95 -1.16 -2.63
CA LYS A 121 21.77 -2.35 -2.94
C LYS A 121 21.00 -3.66 -2.87
N ASP A 122 19.89 -3.66 -2.15
CA ASP A 122 19.07 -4.84 -1.88
C ASP A 122 17.76 -4.83 -2.72
N ASP A 123 17.58 -3.82 -3.58
CA ASP A 123 16.45 -3.72 -4.51
C ASP A 123 16.56 -4.77 -5.62
N VAL A 124 15.45 -5.42 -5.96
CA VAL A 124 15.37 -6.42 -7.03
C VAL A 124 14.32 -6.00 -8.05
N ILE A 125 14.78 -5.49 -9.20
CA ILE A 125 13.92 -4.97 -10.27
C ILE A 125 14.21 -5.72 -11.58
N PRO A 126 13.57 -6.88 -11.81
CA PRO A 126 13.74 -7.62 -13.06
C PRO A 126 12.93 -6.98 -14.20
N CYS A 127 13.13 -7.47 -15.43
CA CYS A 127 12.28 -7.17 -16.58
C CYS A 127 12.17 -5.68 -16.97
N THR A 128 13.17 -4.86 -16.65
CA THR A 128 13.27 -3.44 -17.05
C THR A 128 13.11 -3.27 -18.57
N GLY A 129 12.44 -2.20 -19.00
CA GLY A 129 12.23 -1.86 -20.40
C GLY A 129 11.13 -2.66 -21.12
N ARG A 130 10.50 -3.64 -20.46
CA ARG A 130 9.42 -4.43 -21.07
C ARG A 130 8.07 -3.74 -20.95
N THR A 131 7.29 -3.82 -22.02
CA THR A 131 5.87 -3.47 -22.04
C THR A 131 5.05 -4.74 -21.88
N GLN A 132 4.19 -4.77 -20.86
CA GLN A 132 3.22 -5.85 -20.69
C GLN A 132 2.11 -5.71 -21.73
N PRO A 133 1.66 -6.81 -22.36
CA PRO A 133 0.58 -6.76 -23.33
C PRO A 133 -0.70 -6.20 -22.70
N LYS A 134 -1.66 -5.77 -23.51
CA LYS A 134 -2.95 -5.35 -22.98
C LYS A 134 -3.65 -6.55 -22.35
N GLY A 135 -4.12 -6.41 -21.11
CA GLY A 135 -4.81 -7.47 -20.42
C GLY A 135 -5.40 -7.05 -19.07
N CYS A 136 -6.10 -7.99 -18.44
CA CYS A 136 -6.66 -7.78 -17.11
C CYS A 136 -5.61 -8.07 -16.04
N TYR A 137 -5.15 -7.02 -15.36
CA TYR A 137 -4.14 -7.10 -14.31
C TYR A 137 -4.65 -6.69 -12.93
N LEU A 138 -4.07 -7.33 -11.92
CA LEU A 138 -4.16 -6.98 -10.50
C LEU A 138 -2.77 -6.56 -10.04
N ILE A 139 -2.67 -5.48 -9.26
CA ILE A 139 -1.42 -5.04 -8.66
C ILE A 139 -1.53 -5.22 -7.15
N GLU A 140 -0.67 -6.05 -6.60
CA GLU A 140 -0.58 -6.35 -5.18
C GLU A 140 0.68 -5.70 -4.62
N ILE A 141 0.51 -4.90 -3.56
CA ILE A 141 1.60 -4.22 -2.88
C ILE A 141 1.63 -4.69 -1.43
N LYS A 142 2.73 -5.35 -1.07
CA LYS A 142 3.00 -5.83 0.29
C LYS A 142 4.07 -4.96 0.93
N PHE A 143 3.72 -4.31 2.04
CA PHE A 143 4.64 -3.50 2.82
C PHE A 143 5.38 -4.37 3.86
N GLN A 144 6.67 -4.09 4.05
CA GLN A 144 7.50 -4.77 5.05
C GLN A 144 7.02 -4.48 6.48
N ASN A 145 6.78 -3.20 6.78
CA ASN A 145 6.15 -2.74 8.03
C ASN A 145 4.67 -2.37 7.79
N LYS A 146 3.93 -1.98 8.84
CA LYS A 146 2.54 -1.51 8.73
C LYS A 146 2.46 -0.18 7.96
N GLY A 147 2.69 -0.17 6.64
CA GLY A 147 2.54 1.00 5.75
C GLY A 147 2.88 2.34 6.41
N LEU A 148 1.86 3.20 6.60
CA LEU A 148 1.97 4.39 7.45
C LEU A 148 2.20 4.00 8.91
N THR A 149 3.41 4.23 9.40
CA THR A 149 3.67 4.32 10.83
C THR A 149 3.23 5.70 11.33
N PRO A 150 2.45 5.80 12.43
CA PRO A 150 2.19 7.09 13.05
C PRO A 150 3.53 7.76 13.37
N THR A 151 3.73 8.96 12.86
CA THR A 151 4.87 9.79 13.25
C THR A 151 4.82 9.97 14.77
N GLN A 152 5.88 9.53 15.45
CA GLN A 152 6.05 9.65 16.89
C GLN A 152 6.30 11.10 17.32
#